data_AF-A0A4P7DB67-F1
#
_entry.id   AF-A0A4P7DB67-F1
#
_cell.length_a   1.000
_cell.length_b   1.000
_cell.length_c   1.000
_cell.angle_alpha   90.00
_cell.angle_beta   90.00
_cell.angle_gamma   90.00
#
_symmetry.space_group_name_H-M   'P 1'
#
loop_
_entity.id
_entity.type
_entity.pdbx_description
1 polymer ?
#
loop_
_entity_poly.entity_id
_entity_poly.type
_entity_poly.pdbx_seq_one_letter_code
_entity_poly.pdbx_strand_id
1 'polypeptide(L)'
;MYAHELAASLDCHSGSHEFIGQLVDAGEIASKPMKVSDNSVNAFQPSPTSDLTALGFKVRAVFGFSPNDDMFAQRSHTTNEIYGVVVVAGKDEVSERVREMGSPATVNEVIPLVLTAVVCQK
;
A
#
# COMPACT_ATOMS: atom_id res chain seq x y z
N MET A 1 14.37 1.08 18.16
CA MET A 1 13.71 0.76 16.88
C MET A 1 12.86 1.96 16.52
N TYR A 2 13.05 2.53 15.34
CA TYR A 2 12.25 3.66 14.84
C TYR A 2 11.13 3.09 13.98
N ALA A 3 9.90 3.56 14.17
CA ALA A 3 8.80 3.28 13.24
C ALA A 3 9.09 3.97 11.91
N HIS A 4 8.85 3.28 10.80
CA HIS A 4 9.02 3.86 9.46
C HIS A 4 7.66 4.29 8.93
N GLU A 5 7.54 5.59 8.64
CA GLU A 5 6.28 6.23 8.27
C GLU A 5 6.16 6.42 6.76
N LEU A 6 5.18 5.75 6.16
CA LEU A 6 4.91 5.77 4.72
C LEU A 6 4.03 6.93 4.24
N ALA A 7 3.63 7.83 5.14
CA ALA A 7 2.71 8.92 4.81
C ALA A 7 3.13 9.74 3.58
N ALA A 8 4.41 10.11 3.48
CA ALA A 8 4.90 10.89 2.33
C ALA A 8 4.74 10.14 1.00
N SER A 9 4.91 8.82 1.03
CA SER A 9 4.79 7.96 -0.15
C SER A 9 3.34 7.69 -0.57
N LEU A 10 2.35 8.20 0.17
CA LEU A 10 0.92 8.12 -0.16
C LEU A 10 0.39 9.46 -0.70
N ASP A 11 1.25 10.33 -1.22
CA ASP A 11 0.86 11.55 -1.96
C ASP A 11 0.41 11.26 -3.41
N CYS A 12 0.49 9.99 -3.84
CA CYS A 12 0.17 9.48 -5.16
C CYS A 12 1.03 10.05 -6.32
N HIS A 13 2.15 10.71 -6.03
CA HIS A 13 3.06 11.20 -7.06
C HIS A 13 3.96 10.09 -7.61
N SER A 14 4.49 9.22 -6.75
CA SER A 14 5.29 8.06 -7.16
C SER A 14 4.49 7.04 -7.96
N GLY A 15 5.21 6.18 -8.69
CA GLY A 15 4.65 4.99 -9.32
C GLY A 15 4.68 3.76 -8.39
N SER A 16 3.86 2.76 -8.69
CA SER A 16 3.77 1.50 -7.96
C SER A 16 5.10 0.74 -7.96
N HIS A 17 5.88 0.79 -9.05
CA HIS A 17 7.21 0.15 -9.08
C HIS A 17 8.13 0.77 -8.04
N GLU A 18 8.25 2.09 -8.07
CA GLU A 18 9.11 2.84 -7.16
C GLU A 18 8.68 2.64 -5.71
N PHE A 19 7.39 2.77 -5.43
CA PHE A 19 6.83 2.61 -4.09
C PHE A 19 7.11 1.22 -3.50
N ILE A 20 6.81 0.15 -4.24
CA ILE A 20 7.01 -1.22 -3.76
C ILE A 20 8.50 -1.57 -3.73
N GLY A 21 9.26 -1.19 -4.76
CA GLY A 21 10.68 -1.47 -4.89
C GLY A 21 11.49 -0.90 -3.72
N GLN A 22 11.25 0.36 -3.34
CA GLN A 22 11.92 0.98 -2.19
C GLN A 22 11.69 0.20 -0.88
N LEU A 23 10.47 -0.30 -0.65
CA LEU A 23 10.13 -1.07 0.55
C LEU A 23 10.74 -2.48 0.54
N VAL A 24 10.83 -3.10 -0.64
CA VAL A 24 11.51 -4.38 -0.81
C VAL A 24 13.02 -4.23 -0.57
N ASP A 25 13.63 -3.21 -1.17
CA ASP A 25 15.07 -2.93 -1.05
C ASP A 25 15.47 -2.57 0.39
N ALA A 26 14.61 -1.84 1.10
CA ALA A 26 14.77 -1.54 2.52
C ALA A 26 14.49 -2.75 3.44
N GLY A 27 13.97 -3.86 2.90
CA GLY A 27 13.59 -5.05 3.68
C GLY A 27 12.40 -4.81 4.61
N GLU A 28 11.57 -3.81 4.33
CA GLU A 28 10.41 -3.43 5.14
C GLU A 28 9.18 -4.28 4.84
N ILE A 29 9.12 -4.84 3.63
CA ILE A 29 8.14 -5.82 3.18
C ILE A 29 8.83 -7.04 2.56
N ALA A 30 8.11 -8.15 2.49
CA ALA A 30 8.60 -9.33 1.80
C ALA A 30 8.82 -9.06 0.30
N SER A 31 9.91 -9.59 -0.28
CA SER A 31 10.19 -9.50 -1.72
C SER A 31 9.25 -10.33 -2.61
N LYS A 32 8.44 -11.21 -2.00
CA LYS A 32 7.43 -12.00 -2.69
C LYS A 32 6.04 -11.66 -2.16
N PRO A 33 5.03 -11.54 -3.05
CA PRO A 33 3.67 -11.28 -2.61
C PRO A 33 3.13 -12.47 -1.81
N MET A 34 2.42 -12.20 -0.72
CA MET A 34 1.65 -13.20 0.02
C MET A 34 0.37 -13.59 -0.71
N LYS A 35 -0.16 -12.70 -1.56
CA LYS A 35 -1.37 -12.92 -2.34
C LYS A 35 -1.29 -12.12 -3.64
N VAL A 36 -1.79 -12.72 -4.71
CA VAL A 36 -2.05 -12.04 -5.98
C VAL A 36 -3.53 -12.22 -6.27
N SER A 37 -4.24 -11.11 -6.48
CA SER A 37 -5.66 -11.11 -6.84
C SER A 37 -5.87 -11.41 -8.33
N ASP A 38 -7.11 -11.62 -8.74
CA ASP A 38 -7.46 -11.94 -10.13
C ASP A 38 -7.26 -10.73 -11.07
N ASN A 39 -7.33 -9.51 -10.54
CA ASN A 39 -7.00 -8.28 -11.26
C ASN A 39 -5.50 -7.92 -11.19
N SER A 40 -4.62 -8.89 -10.88
CA SER A 40 -3.15 -8.73 -10.81
C SER A 40 -2.62 -7.84 -9.69
N VAL A 41 -3.43 -7.42 -8.72
CA VAL A 41 -2.90 -6.70 -7.55
C VAL A 41 -2.12 -7.66 -6.67
N ASN A 42 -0.85 -7.33 -6.42
CA ASN A 42 0.06 -8.09 -5.60
C ASN A 42 0.06 -7.50 -4.19
N ALA A 43 -0.25 -8.31 -3.18
CA ALA A 43 -0.21 -7.92 -1.77
C ALA A 43 1.01 -8.54 -1.10
N PHE A 44 1.75 -7.71 -0.38
CA PHE A 44 2.99 -8.01 0.32
C PHE A 44 2.78 -7.84 1.82
N GLN A 45 3.43 -8.71 2.59
CA GLN A 45 3.38 -8.65 4.04
C GLN A 45 4.55 -7.77 4.55
N PRO A 46 4.32 -6.88 5.52
CA PRO A 46 5.41 -6.22 6.24
C PRO A 46 6.33 -7.24 6.90
N SER A 47 7.62 -6.94 6.91
CA SER A 47 8.62 -7.74 7.61
C SER A 47 8.27 -7.88 9.10
N PRO A 48 8.49 -9.04 9.74
CA PRO A 48 8.14 -9.24 11.15
C PRO A 48 8.83 -8.25 12.10
N THR A 49 9.97 -7.70 11.68
CA THR A 49 10.78 -6.74 12.42
C THR A 49 10.53 -5.28 12.02
N SER A 50 9.74 -5.02 10.97
CA SER A 50 9.39 -3.65 10.58
C SER A 50 8.22 -3.15 11.42
N ASP A 51 8.37 -1.96 11.99
CA ASP A 51 7.27 -1.23 12.63
C ASP A 51 6.74 -0.21 11.62
N LEU A 52 6.16 -0.74 10.56
CA LEU A 52 5.72 0.02 9.39
C LEU A 52 4.38 0.70 9.71
N THR A 53 4.37 2.01 9.60
CA THR A 53 3.19 2.84 9.84
C THR A 53 2.87 3.69 8.62
N ALA A 54 1.60 4.06 8.48
CA ALA A 54 1.13 4.97 7.45
C ALA A 54 -0.02 5.80 8.02
N LEU A 55 0.07 7.12 7.86
CA LEU A 55 -0.84 8.09 8.48
C LEU A 55 -0.89 7.95 10.01
N GLY A 56 0.18 7.46 10.63
CA GLY A 56 0.24 7.12 12.05
C GLY A 56 -0.46 5.81 12.44
N PHE A 57 -0.95 5.02 11.49
CA PHE A 57 -1.60 3.73 11.74
C PHE A 57 -0.69 2.57 11.35
N LYS A 58 -0.80 1.45 12.06
CA LYS A 58 -0.02 0.24 11.75
C LYS A 58 -0.40 -0.32 10.38
N VAL A 59 0.60 -0.58 9.55
CA VAL A 59 0.41 -1.23 8.24
C VAL A 59 0.25 -2.73 8.42
N ARG A 60 -0.83 -3.28 7.87
CA ARG A 60 -1.14 -4.71 7.85
C ARG A 60 -0.67 -5.39 6.57
N ALA A 61 -0.73 -4.69 5.45
CA ALA A 61 -0.30 -5.14 4.14
C ALA A 61 0.06 -3.93 3.27
N VAL A 62 0.97 -4.15 2.33
CA VAL A 62 1.28 -3.21 1.24
C VAL A 62 0.85 -3.88 -0.05
N PHE A 63 0.30 -3.14 -1.02
CA PHE A 63 -0.09 -3.72 -2.29
C PHE A 63 0.29 -2.83 -3.46
N GLY A 64 0.47 -3.46 -4.62
CA GLY A 64 0.81 -2.75 -5.85
C GLY A 64 0.57 -3.58 -7.09
N PHE A 65 0.51 -2.90 -8.21
CA PHE A 65 0.55 -3.46 -9.56
C PHE A 65 0.92 -2.36 -10.55
N SER A 66 1.82 -2.70 -11.47
CA SER A 66 2.12 -1.91 -12.66
C SER A 66 2.10 -2.82 -13.90
N PRO A 67 1.50 -2.40 -15.02
CA PRO A 67 1.47 -3.20 -16.24
C PRO A 67 2.87 -3.33 -16.87
N ASN A 68 3.18 -4.50 -17.42
CA ASN A 68 4.48 -4.80 -18.07
C ASN A 68 5.70 -4.63 -17.14
N ASP A 69 5.49 -4.81 -15.85
CA ASP A 69 6.53 -4.74 -14.83
C ASP A 69 6.75 -6.13 -14.22
N ASP A 70 8.00 -6.61 -14.30
CA ASP A 70 8.40 -7.95 -13.88
C ASP A 70 8.43 -8.12 -12.35
N MET A 71 8.38 -7.02 -11.59
CA MET A 71 8.23 -7.08 -10.13
C MET A 71 6.85 -7.61 -9.71
N PHE A 72 5.84 -7.48 -10.57
CA PHE A 72 4.47 -7.86 -10.27
C PHE A 72 4.06 -9.13 -11.01
N ALA A 73 3.47 -10.08 -10.29
CA ALA A 73 2.83 -11.21 -10.93
C ALA A 73 1.58 -10.75 -11.67
N GLN A 74 1.51 -11.03 -12.98
CA GLN A 74 0.41 -10.60 -13.85
C GLN A 74 -0.52 -11.78 -14.13
N ARG A 75 -1.82 -11.59 -13.86
CA ARG A 75 -2.89 -12.59 -14.10
C ARG A 75 -3.99 -12.07 -15.02
N SER A 76 -3.99 -10.77 -15.29
CA SER A 76 -4.95 -10.06 -16.13
C SER A 76 -4.21 -9.07 -17.04
N HIS A 77 -4.85 -8.67 -18.13
CA HIS A 77 -4.32 -7.67 -19.06
C HIS A 77 -4.73 -6.24 -18.67
N THR A 78 -4.84 -5.95 -17.37
CA THR A 78 -5.18 -4.60 -16.92
C THR A 78 -4.01 -3.65 -17.12
N THR A 79 -4.32 -2.42 -17.50
CA THR A 79 -3.34 -1.34 -17.73
C THR A 79 -3.31 -0.33 -16.59
N ASN A 80 -4.19 -0.49 -15.59
CA ASN A 80 -4.31 0.46 -14.50
C ASN A 80 -3.19 0.22 -13.50
N GLU A 81 -2.49 1.29 -13.15
CA GLU A 81 -1.45 1.24 -12.13
C GLU A 81 -2.10 1.56 -10.77
N ILE A 82 -1.76 0.77 -9.76
CA ILE A 82 -2.35 0.92 -8.43
C ILE A 82 -1.33 0.54 -7.38
N TYR A 83 -1.30 1.29 -6.28
CA TYR A 83 -0.58 0.90 -5.09
C TYR A 83 -1.22 1.48 -3.84
N GLY A 84 -0.77 0.99 -2.69
CA GLY A 84 -1.19 1.54 -1.43
C GLY A 84 -0.94 0.58 -0.27
N VAL A 85 -1.63 0.87 0.82
CA VAL A 85 -1.47 0.16 2.09
C VAL A 85 -2.81 -0.18 2.69
N VAL A 86 -2.87 -1.28 3.43
CA VAL A 86 -3.96 -1.59 4.33
C VAL A 86 -3.49 -1.29 5.74
N VAL A 87 -4.17 -0.39 6.43
CA VAL A 87 -3.87 0.01 7.81
C VAL A 87 -4.89 -0.54 8.80
N VAL A 88 -4.47 -0.69 10.05
CA VAL A 88 -5.33 -1.09 11.18
C VAL A 88 -5.97 0.15 11.79
N ALA A 89 -7.05 0.62 11.17
CA ALA A 89 -7.88 1.74 11.62
C ALA A 89 -9.23 1.75 10.87
N GLY A 90 -10.23 2.42 11.46
CA GLY A 90 -11.52 2.65 10.82
C GLY A 90 -11.44 3.66 9.67
N LYS A 91 -12.40 3.58 8.74
CA LYS A 91 -12.43 4.42 7.53
C LYS A 91 -12.44 5.91 7.85
N ASP A 92 -13.21 6.32 8.85
CA ASP A 92 -13.38 7.74 9.20
C ASP A 92 -12.06 8.36 9.69
N GLU A 93 -11.34 7.67 10.59
CA GLU A 93 -10.04 8.10 11.10
C GLU A 93 -9.00 8.20 9.97
N VAL A 94 -8.97 7.22 9.08
CA VAL A 94 -8.05 7.21 7.93
C VAL A 94 -8.38 8.34 6.96
N SER A 95 -9.66 8.56 6.67
CA SER A 95 -10.13 9.62 5.77
C SER A 95 -9.77 11.02 6.30
N GLU A 96 -9.85 11.21 7.62
CA GLU A 96 -9.42 12.45 8.26
C GLU A 96 -7.93 12.70 8.04
N ARG A 97 -7.07 11.70 8.29
CA ARG A 97 -5.62 11.84 8.09
C ARG A 97 -5.21 12.06 6.64
N VAL A 98 -5.85 11.36 5.69
CA VAL A 98 -5.61 11.57 4.25
C VAL A 98 -5.94 13.02 3.87
N ARG A 99 -7.06 13.55 4.37
CA ARG A 99 -7.49 14.94 4.12
C ARG A 99 -6.55 15.96 4.75
N GLU A 100 -6.10 15.75 5.98
CA GLU A 100 -5.13 16.64 6.66
C GLU A 100 -3.82 16.76 5.90
N MET A 101 -3.37 15.68 5.25
CA MET A 101 -2.18 15.68 4.42
C MET A 101 -2.39 16.24 3.01
N GLY A 102 -3.64 16.49 2.61
CA GLY A 102 -3.97 16.91 1.25
C GLY A 102 -3.65 15.85 0.18
N SER A 103 -3.59 14.56 0.57
CA SER A 103 -3.33 13.48 -0.38
C SER A 103 -4.55 13.20 -1.25
N PRO A 104 -4.36 12.92 -2.56
CA PRO A 104 -5.45 12.53 -3.46
C PRO A 104 -5.84 11.04 -3.34
N ALA A 105 -5.23 10.29 -2.41
CA ALA A 105 -5.52 8.88 -2.21
C ALA A 105 -6.99 8.62 -1.87
N THR A 106 -7.53 7.52 -2.36
CA THR A 106 -8.89 7.07 -2.02
C THR A 106 -8.86 6.14 -0.82
N VAL A 107 -9.90 6.22 0.02
CA VAL A 107 -10.02 5.42 1.24
C VAL A 107 -11.14 4.40 1.10
N ASN A 108 -10.78 3.12 1.17
CA ASN A 108 -11.69 2.00 0.97
C ASN A 108 -11.71 1.09 2.19
N GLU A 109 -12.90 0.75 2.66
CA GLU A 109 -13.05 -0.15 3.80
C GLU A 109 -12.81 -1.60 3.37
N VAL A 110 -11.91 -2.30 4.08
CA VAL A 110 -11.60 -3.72 3.82
C VAL A 110 -12.32 -4.61 4.82
N ILE A 111 -12.21 -4.26 6.11
CA ILE A 111 -13.01 -4.85 7.19
C ILE A 111 -13.62 -3.68 7.95
N PRO A 112 -14.96 -3.61 8.05
CA PRO A 112 -15.63 -2.53 8.76
C PRO A 112 -15.04 -2.26 10.13
N LEU A 113 -14.73 -0.98 10.38
CA LEU A 113 -14.18 -0.46 11.64
C LEU A 113 -12.78 -0.95 12.03
N VAL A 114 -12.13 -1.82 11.25
CA VAL A 114 -10.86 -2.47 11.65
C VAL A 114 -9.76 -2.31 10.62
N LEU A 115 -10.04 -2.54 9.34
CA LEU A 115 -9.06 -2.47 8.26
C LEU A 115 -9.53 -1.55 7.15
N THR A 116 -8.65 -0.63 6.79
CA THR A 116 -8.92 0.35 5.74
C THR A 116 -7.74 0.36 4.77
N ALA A 117 -8.05 0.38 3.48
CA ALA A 117 -7.09 0.57 2.42
C ALA A 117 -6.99 2.05 2.04
N VAL A 118 -5.77 2.54 1.91
CA VAL A 118 -5.45 3.83 1.30
C VAL A 118 -4.85 3.53 -0.06
N VAL A 119 -5.47 4.06 -1.12
CA VAL A 119 -5.24 3.62 -2.49
C VAL A 119 -4.86 4.80 -3.39
N CYS A 120 -3.70 4.70 -4.01
CA CYS A 120 -3.30 5.53 -5.15
C CYS A 120 -3.51 4.74 -6.43
N GLN A 121 -4.25 5.32 -7.38
CA GLN A 121 -4.55 4.68 -8.67
C GLN A 121 -4.39 5.70 -9.79
N LYS A 122 -3.85 5.26 -10.93
CA LYS A 122 -3.67 6.05 -12.15
C LYS A 122 -4.23 5.33 -13.38
#